data_AF-A0A6J4K9T1-F1
#
_entry.id   AF-A0A6J4K9T1-F1
#
_cell.length_a   1.000
_cell.length_b   1.000
_cell.length_c   1.000
_cell.angle_alpha   90.00
_cell.angle_beta   90.00
_cell.angle_gamma   90.00
#
_symmetry.space_group_name_H-M   'P 1'
#
loop_
_entity.id
_entity.type
_entity.pdbx_description
1 polymer ?
#
loop_
_entity_poly.entity_id
_entity_poly.type
_entity_poly.pdbx_seq_one_letter_code
_entity_poly.pdbx_strand_id
1 'polypeptide(L)'
;MRARALIPAAFFGLALVATGCSDSATTPAPEAASFARQNPNTGQATFGNLIAALNNVAVNINNLEALNDLTVADVRVINVEDLLNGNNVEALNNALNNNDVDVNVLRDFLNNSVNDNVVIVNDVLDIGNILVTEVIALDVNVLSGQVTVFQF
;
A
#
# COMPACT_ATOMS: atom_id res chain seq x y z
N MET A 1 47.43 54.01 53.97
CA MET A 1 47.29 52.95 54.98
C MET A 1 47.16 51.60 54.26
N ARG A 2 47.57 50.54 54.94
CA ARG A 2 47.62 49.11 54.59
C ARG A 2 46.33 48.63 53.89
N ALA A 3 46.25 47.58 53.07
CA ALA A 3 46.88 46.27 53.17
C ALA A 3 46.78 45.47 51.86
N ARG A 4 47.66 44.47 51.75
CA ARG A 4 47.66 43.37 50.77
C ARG A 4 46.66 42.28 51.20
N ALA A 5 45.99 41.64 50.25
CA ALA A 5 45.51 40.25 50.28
C ALA A 5 45.28 39.86 48.79
N LEU A 6 46.04 39.01 48.10
CA LEU A 6 46.57 37.66 48.33
C LEU A 6 45.53 36.53 48.10
N ILE A 7 45.43 36.06 46.83
CA ILE A 7 45.43 34.64 46.33
C ILE A 7 44.21 33.73 46.70
N PRO A 8 43.78 32.67 45.94
CA PRO A 8 43.83 32.32 44.51
C PRO A 8 42.54 31.65 43.92
N ALA A 9 42.58 31.43 42.60
CA ALA A 9 42.15 30.25 41.81
C ALA A 9 40.80 29.54 42.06
N ALA A 10 39.98 29.52 41.00
CA ALA A 10 39.19 28.35 40.65
C ALA A 10 39.09 28.19 39.12
N PHE A 11 39.87 27.20 38.65
CA PHE A 11 39.62 26.23 37.59
C PHE A 11 38.98 26.63 36.24
N PHE A 12 39.78 26.31 35.22
CA PHE A 12 39.46 26.04 33.83
C PHE A 12 38.20 25.18 33.63
N GLY A 13 37.41 25.56 32.63
CA GLY A 13 36.32 24.76 32.07
C GLY A 13 35.73 25.44 30.85
N LEU A 14 36.53 25.61 29.79
CA LEU A 14 36.07 26.14 28.50
C LEU A 14 35.38 25.01 27.72
N ALA A 15 34.05 24.97 27.74
CA ALA A 15 33.26 24.20 26.77
C ALA A 15 32.72 25.17 25.72
N LEU A 16 33.23 25.02 24.50
CA LEU A 16 32.86 25.73 23.28
C LEU A 16 31.42 25.35 22.88
N VAL A 17 30.46 26.26 23.06
CA VAL A 17 29.16 26.21 22.38
C VAL A 17 29.24 27.16 21.18
N ALA A 18 29.27 26.57 19.98
CA ALA A 18 29.19 27.31 18.74
C ALA A 18 27.72 27.67 18.44
N THR A 19 27.47 28.98 18.32
CA THR A 19 26.69 29.70 17.27
C THR A 19 25.86 28.84 16.30
N GLY A 20 24.63 29.17 15.93
CA GLY A 20 23.99 30.48 15.75
C GLY A 20 23.17 30.44 14.43
N CYS A 21 22.04 31.15 14.41
CA CYS A 21 20.95 31.22 13.42
C CYS A 21 21.26 31.28 11.90
N SER A 22 20.33 30.65 11.15
CA SER A 22 19.53 31.13 9.99
C SER A 22 20.21 31.72 8.74
N ASP A 23 19.98 31.13 7.56
CA ASP A 23 18.87 31.51 6.65
C ASP A 23 18.70 30.54 5.44
N SER A 24 17.58 30.71 4.75
CA SER A 24 16.80 29.78 3.90
C SER A 24 17.39 29.37 2.53
N ALA A 25 17.13 28.12 2.09
CA ALA A 25 16.69 27.78 0.72
C ALA A 25 16.44 26.26 0.50
N THR A 26 15.26 25.96 -0.02
CA THR A 26 14.90 24.81 -0.87
C THR A 26 14.79 23.42 -0.23
N THR A 27 13.51 23.04 -0.07
CA THR A 27 12.94 21.71 0.09
C THR A 27 13.66 20.60 -0.69
N PRO A 28 13.90 19.44 -0.07
CA PRO A 28 13.84 18.17 -0.76
C PRO A 28 12.51 17.50 -0.40
N ALA A 29 11.53 17.59 -1.29
CA ALA A 29 10.58 16.48 -1.45
C ALA A 29 11.28 15.42 -2.30
N PRO A 30 11.36 14.19 -1.79
CA PRO A 30 10.90 13.04 -2.55
C PRO A 30 9.88 12.29 -1.67
N GLU A 31 8.61 12.28 -2.08
CA GLU A 31 8.01 11.21 -2.89
C GLU A 31 8.04 9.84 -2.19
N ALA A 32 6.81 9.35 -1.94
CA ALA A 32 6.46 7.96 -1.73
C ALA A 32 7.27 7.19 -0.66
N ALA A 33 7.00 7.51 0.61
CA ALA A 33 7.26 6.58 1.70
C ALA A 33 6.32 5.35 1.56
N SER A 34 6.74 4.39 0.74
CA SER A 34 6.55 2.95 0.91
C SER A 34 5.30 2.51 1.68
N PHE A 35 4.20 2.25 0.97
CA PHE A 35 3.11 1.40 1.47
C PHE A 35 3.54 -0.09 1.45
N ALA A 36 4.68 -0.39 2.06
CA ALA A 36 5.09 -1.75 2.38
C ALA A 36 4.79 -2.02 3.86
N ARG A 37 3.51 -2.03 4.22
CA ARG A 37 3.03 -2.70 5.43
C ARG A 37 1.74 -3.42 5.10
N GLN A 38 1.91 -4.56 4.41
CA GLN A 38 0.95 -5.64 4.48
C GLN A 38 0.66 -5.91 5.96
N ASN A 39 -0.62 -5.86 6.31
CA ASN A 39 -1.11 -6.35 7.59
C ASN A 39 -0.62 -7.81 7.76
N PRO A 40 0.25 -8.11 8.75
CA PRO A 40 0.87 -9.43 8.88
C PRO A 40 -0.07 -10.51 9.46
N ASN A 41 -1.36 -10.20 9.67
CA ASN A 41 -2.31 -11.10 10.32
C ASN A 41 -3.29 -11.82 9.38
N THR A 42 -3.11 -11.74 8.07
CA THR A 42 -4.00 -12.36 7.09
C THR A 42 -3.17 -13.03 6.01
N GLY A 43 -3.40 -14.33 5.79
CA GLY A 43 -2.52 -15.23 5.03
C GLY A 43 -1.96 -14.63 3.73
N GLN A 44 -0.69 -14.90 3.47
CA GLN A 44 0.01 -14.44 2.28
C GLN A 44 -0.77 -14.88 1.03
N ALA A 45 -1.23 -13.93 0.21
CA ALA A 45 -1.80 -14.24 -1.09
C ALA A 45 -0.81 -15.08 -1.91
N THR A 46 -1.31 -16.15 -2.54
CA THR A 46 -0.50 -17.08 -3.33
C THR A 46 -0.86 -16.99 -4.81
N PHE A 47 -0.01 -17.56 -5.68
CA PHE A 47 -0.33 -17.74 -7.10
C PHE A 47 -1.65 -18.49 -7.31
N GLY A 48 -1.96 -19.47 -6.45
CA GLY A 48 -3.23 -20.19 -6.48
C GLY A 48 -4.44 -19.29 -6.21
N ASN A 49 -4.32 -18.34 -5.26
CA ASN A 49 -5.37 -17.35 -4.98
C ASN A 49 -5.62 -16.46 -6.21
N LEU A 50 -4.57 -16.01 -6.89
CA LEU A 50 -4.69 -15.21 -8.10
C LEU A 50 -5.45 -15.96 -9.21
N ILE A 51 -5.05 -17.21 -9.50
CA ILE A 51 -5.72 -18.01 -10.53
C ILE A 51 -7.18 -18.29 -10.14
N ALA A 52 -7.45 -18.56 -8.86
CA ALA A 52 -8.82 -18.72 -8.39
C ALA A 52 -9.64 -17.43 -8.53
N ALA A 53 -9.07 -16.27 -8.21
CA ALA A 53 -9.72 -14.97 -8.35
C ALA A 53 -10.04 -14.64 -9.81
N LEU A 54 -9.10 -14.90 -10.73
CA LEU A 54 -9.30 -14.74 -12.18
C LEU A 54 -10.45 -15.61 -12.70
N ASN A 55 -10.51 -16.87 -12.28
CA ASN A 55 -11.57 -17.78 -12.72
C ASN A 55 -12.94 -17.51 -12.05
N ASN A 56 -13.01 -16.63 -11.05
CA ASN A 56 -14.23 -16.33 -10.30
C ASN A 56 -14.55 -14.83 -10.24
N VAL A 57 -14.10 -14.05 -11.23
CA VAL A 57 -14.27 -12.59 -11.25
C VAL A 57 -15.74 -12.17 -11.06
N ALA A 58 -16.68 -12.76 -11.80
CA ALA A 58 -18.10 -12.43 -11.68
C ALA A 58 -18.66 -12.70 -10.27
N VAL A 59 -18.21 -13.78 -9.62
CA VAL A 59 -18.61 -14.10 -8.24
C VAL A 59 -18.01 -13.07 -7.27
N ASN A 60 -16.75 -12.69 -7.47
CA ASN A 60 -16.07 -11.73 -6.62
C ASN A 60 -16.62 -10.31 -6.76
N ILE A 61 -17.09 -9.91 -7.95
CA ILE A 61 -17.85 -8.66 -8.13
C ILE A 61 -19.13 -8.69 -7.28
N ASN A 62 -19.96 -9.73 -7.44
CA ASN A 62 -21.21 -9.86 -6.67
C ASN A 62 -20.94 -9.90 -5.16
N ASN A 63 -19.87 -10.57 -4.74
CA ASN A 63 -19.47 -10.64 -3.34
C ASN A 63 -19.02 -9.27 -2.81
N LEU A 64 -18.29 -8.48 -3.61
CA LEU A 64 -17.88 -7.13 -3.24
C LEU A 64 -19.10 -6.23 -3.04
N GLU A 65 -20.11 -6.35 -3.91
CA GLU A 65 -21.36 -5.61 -3.76
C GLU A 65 -22.16 -6.02 -2.52
N ALA A 66 -22.06 -7.30 -2.13
CA ALA A 66 -22.78 -7.86 -1.00
C ALA A 66 -22.08 -7.67 0.37
N LEU A 67 -20.81 -7.24 0.38
CA LEU A 67 -20.12 -6.91 1.62
C LEU A 67 -20.81 -5.75 2.32
N ASN A 68 -20.87 -5.83 3.66
CA ASN A 68 -21.31 -4.71 4.49
C ASN A 68 -20.10 -4.23 5.29
N ASP A 69 -19.96 -2.91 5.42
CA ASP A 69 -18.96 -2.25 6.26
C ASP A 69 -17.50 -2.55 5.87
N LEU A 70 -17.19 -2.60 4.56
CA LEU A 70 -15.79 -2.65 4.12
C LEU A 70 -15.06 -1.38 4.58
N THR A 71 -13.80 -1.51 4.98
CA THR A 71 -12.93 -0.36 5.25
C THR A 71 -11.63 -0.46 4.49
N VAL A 72 -10.90 0.66 4.38
CA VAL A 72 -9.57 0.71 3.75
C VAL A 72 -8.60 -0.31 4.36
N ALA A 73 -8.75 -0.64 5.65
CA ALA A 73 -7.89 -1.62 6.33
C ALA A 73 -8.17 -3.08 5.92
N ASP A 74 -9.34 -3.34 5.35
CA ASP A 74 -9.78 -4.66 4.91
C ASP A 74 -9.43 -4.95 3.44
N VAL A 75 -8.99 -3.92 2.70
CA VAL A 75 -8.53 -4.02 1.33
C VAL A 75 -7.01 -4.19 1.31
N ARG A 76 -6.55 -5.22 0.60
CA ARG A 76 -5.13 -5.52 0.41
C ARG A 76 -4.82 -5.53 -1.08
N VAL A 77 -3.81 -4.78 -1.50
CA VAL A 77 -3.34 -4.79 -2.88
C VAL A 77 -2.08 -5.63 -3.00
N ILE A 78 -2.02 -6.45 -4.05
CA ILE A 78 -0.94 -7.38 -4.33
C ILE A 78 -0.43 -7.19 -5.75
N ASN A 79 0.87 -6.90 -5.84
CA ASN A 79 1.56 -6.94 -7.11
C ASN A 79 1.73 -8.40 -7.55
N VAL A 80 1.27 -8.71 -8.76
CA VAL A 80 1.31 -10.03 -9.37
C VAL A 80 2.75 -10.47 -9.64
N GLU A 81 3.66 -9.54 -9.92
CA GLU A 81 5.09 -9.82 -10.12
C GLU A 81 5.72 -10.48 -8.89
N ASP A 82 5.29 -10.07 -7.68
CA ASP A 82 5.75 -10.68 -6.42
C ASP A 82 5.32 -12.15 -6.31
N LEU A 83 4.19 -12.51 -6.94
CA LEU A 83 3.67 -13.88 -6.97
C LEU A 83 4.28 -14.71 -8.09
N LEU A 84 4.97 -14.11 -9.06
CA LEU A 84 5.53 -14.82 -10.21
C LEU A 84 6.94 -15.38 -9.96
N ASN A 85 7.61 -14.96 -8.89
CA ASN A 85 8.96 -15.41 -8.58
C ASN A 85 9.00 -16.92 -8.25
N GLY A 86 9.32 -17.75 -9.26
CA GLY A 86 9.32 -19.21 -9.18
C GLY A 86 8.01 -19.90 -9.59
N ASN A 87 7.02 -19.17 -10.11
CA ASN A 87 5.73 -19.72 -10.56
C ASN A 87 5.62 -19.77 -12.10
N ASN A 88 4.60 -20.46 -12.58
CA ASN A 88 4.38 -20.68 -14.01
C ASN A 88 3.70 -19.46 -14.67
N VAL A 89 4.52 -18.58 -15.27
CA VAL A 89 4.04 -17.41 -16.04
C VAL A 89 3.12 -17.82 -17.20
N GLU A 90 3.34 -18.99 -17.81
CA GLU A 90 2.49 -19.50 -18.88
C GLU A 90 1.07 -19.81 -18.36
N ALA A 91 0.97 -20.37 -17.14
CA ALA A 91 -0.32 -20.62 -16.51
C ALA A 91 -1.07 -19.32 -16.21
N LEU A 92 -0.37 -18.26 -15.77
CA LEU A 92 -0.98 -16.94 -15.60
C LEU A 92 -1.45 -16.37 -16.94
N ASN A 93 -0.59 -16.42 -17.97
CA ASN A 93 -0.93 -15.89 -19.28
C ASN A 93 -2.14 -16.62 -19.88
N ASN A 94 -2.21 -17.94 -19.72
CA ASN A 94 -3.37 -18.72 -20.13
C ASN A 94 -4.63 -18.35 -19.34
N ALA A 95 -4.52 -18.15 -18.02
CA ALA A 95 -5.65 -17.71 -17.21
C ALA A 95 -6.13 -16.30 -17.61
N LEU A 96 -5.22 -15.36 -17.87
CA LEU A 96 -5.56 -14.03 -18.34
C LEU A 96 -6.23 -14.07 -19.71
N ASN A 97 -5.67 -14.80 -20.68
CA ASN A 97 -6.25 -14.93 -22.01
C ASN A 97 -7.65 -15.57 -21.98
N ASN A 98 -7.88 -16.53 -21.08
CA ASN A 98 -9.17 -17.18 -20.93
C ASN A 98 -10.22 -16.29 -20.23
N ASN A 99 -9.77 -15.36 -19.38
CA ASN A 99 -10.64 -14.50 -18.58
C ASN A 99 -10.59 -13.03 -19.04
N ASP A 100 -10.01 -12.70 -20.21
CA ASP A 100 -9.81 -11.31 -20.66
C ASP A 100 -11.12 -10.50 -20.68
N VAL A 101 -12.21 -11.13 -21.12
CA VAL A 101 -13.55 -10.52 -21.09
C VAL A 101 -13.98 -10.19 -19.65
N ASP A 102 -13.81 -11.13 -18.73
CA ASP A 102 -14.19 -10.94 -17.32
C ASP A 102 -13.31 -9.90 -16.62
N VAL A 103 -12.01 -9.86 -16.93
CA VAL A 103 -11.09 -8.82 -16.44
C VAL A 103 -11.55 -7.44 -16.92
N ASN A 104 -11.98 -7.32 -18.17
CA ASN A 104 -12.53 -6.05 -18.67
C ASN A 104 -13.84 -5.69 -17.97
N VAL A 105 -14.73 -6.67 -17.71
CA VAL A 105 -15.95 -6.44 -16.91
C VAL A 105 -15.61 -5.97 -15.49
N LEU A 106 -14.60 -6.55 -14.84
CA LEU A 106 -14.13 -6.09 -13.53
C LEU A 106 -13.67 -4.64 -13.56
N ARG A 107 -12.85 -4.28 -14.55
CA ARG A 107 -12.34 -2.91 -14.70
C ARG A 107 -13.47 -1.91 -14.98
N ASP A 108 -14.40 -2.28 -15.85
CA ASP A 108 -15.59 -1.47 -16.12
C ASP A 108 -16.45 -1.31 -14.88
N PHE A 109 -16.62 -2.38 -14.09
CA PHE A 109 -17.32 -2.33 -12.82
C PHE A 109 -16.62 -1.39 -11.82
N LEU A 110 -15.30 -1.52 -11.63
CA LEU A 110 -14.54 -0.65 -10.72
C LEU A 110 -14.57 0.83 -11.14
N ASN A 111 -14.54 1.12 -12.45
CA ASN A 111 -14.56 2.49 -12.98
C ASN A 111 -15.95 3.15 -12.93
N ASN A 112 -17.03 2.38 -13.04
CA ASN A 112 -18.38 2.94 -13.23
C ASN A 112 -19.34 2.69 -12.06
N SER A 113 -18.97 1.83 -11.11
CA SER A 113 -19.84 1.52 -9.97
C SER A 113 -19.87 2.66 -8.96
N VAL A 114 -21.06 2.91 -8.41
CA VAL A 114 -21.32 3.87 -7.32
C VAL A 114 -21.47 3.17 -5.97
N ASN A 115 -21.13 1.87 -5.89
CA ASN A 115 -21.19 1.09 -4.66
C ASN A 115 -20.12 1.56 -3.66
N ASP A 116 -20.50 1.77 -2.39
CA ASP A 116 -19.59 2.27 -1.35
C ASP A 116 -18.33 1.39 -1.18
N ASN A 117 -18.46 0.07 -1.29
CA ASN A 117 -17.30 -0.84 -1.20
C ASN A 117 -16.36 -0.66 -2.40
N VAL A 118 -16.89 -0.36 -3.58
CA VAL A 118 -16.07 -0.04 -4.76
C VAL A 118 -15.37 1.30 -4.58
N VAL A 119 -16.03 2.30 -3.99
CA VAL A 119 -15.39 3.57 -3.64
C VAL A 119 -14.21 3.34 -2.70
N ILE A 120 -14.37 2.51 -1.68
CA ILE A 120 -13.27 2.16 -0.75
C ILE A 120 -12.13 1.44 -1.47
N VAL A 121 -12.42 0.51 -2.38
CA VAL A 121 -11.40 -0.15 -3.19
C VAL A 121 -10.66 0.87 -4.07
N ASN A 122 -11.38 1.77 -4.74
CA ASN A 122 -10.77 2.82 -5.55
C ASN A 122 -9.93 3.79 -4.72
N ASP A 123 -10.37 4.18 -3.52
CA ASP A 123 -9.58 4.99 -2.58
C ASP A 123 -8.24 4.32 -2.24
N VAL A 124 -8.25 2.99 -2.00
CA VAL A 124 -7.02 2.22 -1.72
C VAL A 124 -6.09 2.19 -2.94
N LEU A 125 -6.65 2.03 -4.15
CA LEU A 125 -5.88 2.06 -5.40
C LEU A 125 -5.26 3.44 -5.64
N ASP A 126 -6.02 4.51 -5.43
CA ASP A 126 -5.55 5.90 -5.56
C ASP A 126 -4.43 6.22 -4.56
N ILE A 127 -4.56 5.78 -3.31
CA ILE A 127 -3.49 5.89 -2.30
C ILE A 127 -2.21 5.17 -2.76
N GLY A 128 -2.38 4.01 -3.40
CA GLY A 128 -1.29 3.23 -3.98
C GLY A 128 -0.72 3.79 -5.29
N ASN A 129 -1.36 4.82 -5.88
CA ASN A 129 -1.11 5.29 -7.25
C ASN A 129 -1.19 4.14 -8.28
N ILE A 130 -2.22 3.31 -8.15
CA ILE A 130 -2.50 2.16 -9.02
C ILE A 130 -3.72 2.47 -9.85
N LEU A 131 -3.60 2.31 -11.17
CA LEU A 131 -4.71 2.53 -12.09
C LEU A 131 -5.65 1.33 -12.08
N VAL A 132 -6.96 1.56 -12.23
CA VAL A 132 -7.94 0.47 -12.40
C VAL A 132 -7.57 -0.42 -13.60
N THR A 133 -6.93 0.13 -14.63
CA THR A 133 -6.42 -0.63 -15.79
C THR A 133 -5.31 -1.62 -15.44
N GLU A 134 -4.66 -1.47 -14.29
CA GLU A 134 -3.62 -2.38 -13.80
C GLU A 134 -4.21 -3.53 -12.97
N VAL A 135 -5.45 -3.39 -12.49
CA VAL A 135 -6.17 -4.46 -11.78
C VAL A 135 -6.50 -5.58 -12.75
N ILE A 136 -6.20 -6.82 -12.35
CA ILE A 136 -6.49 -8.02 -13.13
C ILE A 136 -7.42 -9.00 -12.43
N ALA A 137 -7.47 -8.98 -11.11
CA ALA A 137 -8.35 -9.87 -10.37
C ALA A 137 -8.69 -9.27 -9.01
N LEU A 138 -9.80 -9.74 -8.47
CA LEU A 138 -10.27 -9.38 -7.16
C LEU A 138 -10.73 -10.66 -6.47
N ASP A 139 -10.29 -10.87 -5.23
CA ASP A 139 -10.71 -11.98 -4.36
C ASP A 139 -11.45 -11.40 -3.16
N VAL A 140 -12.73 -11.75 -3.02
CA VAL A 140 -13.57 -11.29 -1.90
C VAL A 140 -13.83 -12.44 -0.95
N ASN A 141 -13.29 -12.31 0.25
CA ASN A 141 -13.62 -13.22 1.33
C ASN A 141 -14.79 -12.65 2.14
N VAL A 142 -16.00 -13.07 1.78
CA VAL A 142 -17.25 -12.67 2.46
C VAL A 142 -17.32 -13.10 3.92
N LEU A 143 -16.56 -14.13 4.33
CA LEU A 143 -16.54 -14.60 5.72
C LEU A 143 -15.67 -13.70 6.60
N SER A 144 -14.56 -13.19 6.06
CA SER A 144 -13.65 -12.31 6.80
C SER A 144 -13.86 -10.82 6.51
N GLY A 145 -14.74 -10.48 5.56
CA GLY A 145 -14.94 -9.09 5.11
C GLY A 145 -13.75 -8.49 4.37
N GLN A 146 -12.81 -9.33 3.90
CA GLN A 146 -11.56 -8.86 3.30
C GLN A 146 -11.61 -8.91 1.78
N VAL A 147 -10.93 -7.96 1.16
CA VAL A 147 -10.79 -7.87 -0.29
C VAL A 147 -9.31 -7.87 -0.65
N THR A 148 -8.90 -8.81 -1.50
CA THR A 148 -7.56 -8.80 -2.08
C THR A 148 -7.66 -8.38 -3.55
N VAL A 149 -6.97 -7.30 -3.92
CA VAL A 149 -6.88 -6.79 -5.28
C VAL A 149 -5.53 -7.20 -5.86
N PHE A 150 -5.54 -7.82 -7.03
CA PHE A 150 -4.33 -8.21 -7.76
C PHE A 150 -4.11 -7.27 -8.94
N GLN A 151 -2.90 -6.73 -9.04
CA GLN A 151 -2.51 -5.77 -10.07
C GLN A 151 -1.13 -6.07 -10.64
N PHE A 152 -0.87 -5.63 -11.87
CA PHE A 152 0.47 -5.63 -12.46
C PHE A 152 1.28 -4.43 -12.02
#